data_AF-A0A0L7FH47-F1
#
_entry.id   AF-A0A0L7FH47-F1
#
_cell.length_a   1.000
_cell.length_b   1.000
_cell.length_c   1.000
_cell.angle_alpha   90.00
_cell.angle_beta   90.00
_cell.angle_gamma   90.00
#
_symmetry.space_group_name_H-M   'P 1'
#
loop_
_entity.id
_entity.type
_entity.pdbx_description
1 polymer ?
#
loop_
_entity_poly.entity_id
_entity_poly.type
_entity_poly.pdbx_seq_one_letter_code
_entity_poly.pdbx_strand_id
1 'polypeptide(L)'
;MRRRPLPPVREEVTQKPWKVLCDSDWVVYTLVASVGALTYANSLNGEFVHDDIPAIVSNSDVNGRNSVYKVFKNDFWGTPMS
;
A
#
# COMPACT_ATOMS: atom_id res chain seq x y z
N MET A 1 70.04 3.74 -10.05
CA MET A 1 69.11 4.05 -8.93
C MET A 1 67.95 3.06 -8.96
N ARG A 2 67.85 2.18 -7.95
CA ARG A 2 66.84 1.12 -7.87
C ARG A 2 65.56 1.73 -7.27
N ARG A 3 64.51 1.92 -8.07
CA ARG A 3 63.23 2.47 -7.57
C ARG A 3 62.58 1.44 -6.65
N ARG A 4 62.33 1.79 -5.39
CA ARG A 4 61.55 0.95 -4.47
C ARG A 4 60.08 0.99 -4.92
N PRO A 5 59.39 -0.17 -5.02
CA PRO A 5 57.95 -0.17 -5.25
C PRO A 5 57.26 0.44 -4.03
N LEU A 6 56.29 1.33 -4.28
CA LEU A 6 55.42 1.84 -3.22
C LEU A 6 54.50 0.71 -2.76
N PRO A 7 54.18 0.62 -1.45
CA PRO A 7 53.19 -0.34 -0.98
C PRO A 7 51.84 -0.06 -1.64
N PRO A 8 51.04 -1.09 -1.95
CA PRO A 8 49.71 -0.89 -2.51
C PRO A 8 48.86 -0.15 -1.47
N VAL A 9 48.44 1.07 -1.83
CA VAL A 9 47.42 1.80 -1.09
C VAL A 9 46.13 1.00 -1.27
N ARG A 10 45.69 0.32 -0.20
CA ARG A 10 44.36 -0.28 -0.15
C ARG A 10 43.36 0.88 -0.15
N GLU A 11 42.79 1.20 -1.31
CA GLU A 11 41.58 2.01 -1.39
C GLU A 11 40.49 1.25 -0.63
N GLU A 12 40.16 1.71 0.58
CA GLU A 12 38.88 1.36 1.16
C GLU A 12 37.81 2.00 0.27
N VAL A 13 37.16 1.17 -0.54
CA VAL A 13 35.91 1.54 -1.21
C VAL A 13 34.87 1.65 -0.11
N THR A 14 34.84 2.80 0.58
CA THR A 14 33.76 3.12 1.52
C THR A 14 32.49 3.30 0.70
N GLN A 15 31.78 2.20 0.48
CA GLN A 15 30.48 2.24 -0.17
C GLN A 15 29.58 3.13 0.68
N LYS A 16 29.09 4.21 0.08
CA LYS A 16 28.24 5.16 0.79
C LYS A 16 26.95 4.43 1.22
N PRO A 17 26.49 4.58 2.47
CA PRO A 17 25.43 3.74 3.04
C PRO A 17 24.11 3.80 2.26
N TRP A 18 23.84 4.92 1.59
CA TRP A 18 22.67 5.12 0.74
C TRP A 18 22.71 4.32 -0.57
N LYS A 19 23.89 3.99 -1.09
CA LYS A 19 24.01 3.08 -2.25
C LYS A 19 23.64 1.64 -1.86
N VAL A 20 24.13 1.18 -0.70
CA VAL A 20 23.81 -0.16 -0.16
C VAL A 20 22.31 -0.29 0.15
N LEU A 21 21.67 0.78 0.64
CA LEU A 21 20.22 0.81 0.88
C LEU A 21 19.42 0.73 -0.43
N CYS A 22 19.88 1.39 -1.49
CA CYS A 22 19.22 1.34 -2.81
C CYS A 22 19.44 0.02 -3.55
N ASP A 23 20.48 -0.74 -3.21
CA ASP A 23 20.74 -2.06 -3.82
C ASP A 23 19.90 -3.19 -3.18
N SER A 24 19.19 -2.91 -2.07
CA SER A 24 18.32 -3.87 -1.41
C SER A 24 16.87 -3.70 -1.87
N ASP A 25 16.40 -4.62 -2.72
CA ASP A 25 15.03 -4.64 -3.24
C ASP A 25 13.98 -4.59 -2.11
N TRP A 26 14.24 -5.28 -1.00
CA TRP A 26 13.35 -5.27 0.17
C TRP A 26 13.20 -3.88 0.80
N VAL A 27 14.29 -3.10 0.87
CA VAL A 27 14.26 -1.73 1.38
C VAL A 27 13.44 -0.85 0.43
N VAL A 28 13.64 -1.01 -0.88
CA VAL A 28 12.88 -0.27 -1.89
C VAL A 28 11.38 -0.59 -1.81
N TYR A 29 11.00 -1.87 -1.78
CA TYR A 29 9.60 -2.27 -1.68
C TYR A 29 8.95 -1.81 -0.36
N THR A 30 9.68 -1.93 0.75
CA THR A 30 9.18 -1.46 2.05
C THR A 30 8.96 0.05 2.04
N LEU A 31 9.89 0.82 1.45
CA LEU A 31 9.77 2.26 1.31
C LEU A 31 8.53 2.64 0.49
N VAL A 32 8.36 2.02 -0.69
CA VAL A 32 7.22 2.29 -1.58
C VAL A 32 5.89 1.97 -0.89
N ALA A 33 5.80 0.79 -0.28
CA ALA A 33 4.61 0.38 0.46
C ALA A 33 4.31 1.33 1.63
N SER A 34 5.34 1.74 2.38
CA SER A 34 5.19 2.66 3.52
C SER A 34 4.72 4.04 3.07
N VAL A 35 5.31 4.59 2.01
CA VAL A 35 4.89 5.90 1.47
C VAL A 35 3.43 5.84 1.04
N GLY A 36 3.04 4.80 0.28
CA GLY A 36 1.65 4.62 -0.14
C GLY A 36 0.69 4.48 1.05
N ALA A 37 1.03 3.68 2.06
CA ALA A 37 0.21 3.52 3.25
C ALA A 37 0.07 4.83 4.04
N LEU A 38 1.19 5.54 4.27
CA LEU A 38 1.21 6.77 5.06
C LEU A 38 0.44 7.91 4.40
N THR A 39 0.45 8.02 3.07
CA THR A 39 -0.33 9.05 2.36
C THR A 39 -1.84 8.91 2.57
N TYR A 40 -2.31 7.69 2.82
CA TYR A 40 -3.72 7.39 3.07
C TYR A 40 -4.02 7.06 4.54
N ALA A 41 -3.04 7.15 5.44
CA ALA A 41 -3.23 6.82 6.86
C ALA A 41 -4.29 7.71 7.53
N ASN A 42 -4.38 8.98 7.11
CA ASN A 42 -5.40 9.91 7.61
C ASN A 42 -6.83 9.49 7.22
N SER A 43 -7.00 8.64 6.21
CA SER A 43 -8.30 8.13 5.76
C SER A 43 -8.80 6.94 6.59
N LEU A 44 -7.96 6.35 7.47
CA LEU A 44 -8.35 5.19 8.27
C LEU A 44 -9.46 5.49 9.28
N ASN A 45 -9.58 6.75 9.72
CA ASN A 45 -10.64 7.22 10.61
C ASN A 45 -11.69 8.05 9.85
N GLY A 46 -11.84 7.83 8.55
CA GLY A 46 -12.88 8.46 7.74
C GLY A 46 -14.24 7.83 8.02
N GLU A 47 -15.29 8.65 7.99
CA GLU A 47 -16.67 8.18 8.05
C GLU A 47 -17.16 7.75 6.66
N PHE A 48 -18.21 6.93 6.62
CA PHE A 48 -18.91 6.60 5.39
C PHE A 48 -19.57 7.85 4.79
N VAL A 49 -19.33 8.11 3.51
CA VAL A 49 -19.85 9.30 2.81
C VAL A 49 -20.53 8.91 1.50
N HIS A 50 -21.49 9.74 1.07
CA HIS A 50 -22.22 9.67 -0.20
C HIS A 50 -22.73 8.28 -0.56
N ASP A 51 -21.89 7.48 -1.21
CA ASP A 51 -22.18 6.16 -1.76
C ASP A 51 -21.99 5.04 -0.73
N ASP A 52 -21.09 5.19 0.24
CA ASP A 52 -20.84 4.17 1.25
C ASP A 52 -22.07 3.92 2.13
N ILE A 53 -22.82 4.98 2.42
CA ILE A 53 -24.02 4.91 3.26
C ILE A 53 -25.10 4.04 2.60
N PRO A 54 -25.54 4.29 1.36
CA PRO A 54 -26.51 3.43 0.69
C PRO A 54 -25.96 2.04 0.36
N ALA A 55 -24.67 1.88 0.05
CA ALA A 55 -24.11 0.57 -0.29
C ALA A 55 -23.92 -0.35 0.91
N ILE A 56 -23.55 0.19 2.08
CA ILE A 56 -23.13 -0.60 3.24
C ILE A 56 -24.11 -0.41 4.39
N VAL A 57 -24.31 0.83 4.84
CA VAL A 57 -25.03 1.12 6.10
C VAL A 57 -26.52 0.86 5.99
N SER A 58 -27.17 1.31 4.91
CA SER A 58 -28.62 1.12 4.72
C SER A 58 -28.98 -0.07 3.84
N ASN A 59 -28.00 -0.68 3.17
CA ASN A 59 -28.25 -1.82 2.29
C ASN A 59 -28.71 -3.05 3.08
N SER A 60 -29.96 -3.45 2.84
CA SER A 60 -30.57 -4.60 3.53
C SER A 60 -30.00 -5.94 3.08
N ASP A 61 -29.36 -5.99 1.91
CA ASP A 61 -28.70 -7.19 1.40
C ASP A 61 -27.35 -7.41 2.09
N VAL A 62 -26.60 -6.33 2.38
CA VAL A 62 -25.32 -6.39 3.11
C VAL A 62 -25.54 -6.66 4.60
N ASN A 63 -26.56 -6.02 5.19
CA ASN A 63 -26.84 -6.13 6.63
C ASN A 63 -27.64 -7.39 7.02
N GLY A 64 -27.92 -8.29 6.07
CA GLY A 64 -28.65 -9.54 6.32
C GLY A 64 -30.13 -9.36 6.70
N ARG A 65 -30.72 -8.18 6.44
CA ARG A 65 -32.15 -7.91 6.68
C ARG A 65 -33.03 -8.48 5.58
N ASN A 66 -32.47 -8.67 4.38
CA ASN A 66 -33.12 -9.35 3.27
C ASN A 66 -32.70 -10.82 3.18
N SER A 67 -33.57 -11.65 2.59
CA SER A 67 -33.19 -13.00 2.17
C SER A 67 -32.07 -12.93 1.13
N VAL A 68 -31.09 -13.84 1.18
CA VAL A 68 -29.96 -13.91 0.24
C VAL A 68 -30.39 -13.90 -1.23
N TYR A 69 -31.54 -14.48 -1.56
CA TYR A 69 -32.07 -14.46 -2.93
C TYR A 69 -32.27 -13.05 -3.50
N LYS A 70 -32.56 -12.04 -2.65
CA LYS A 70 -32.75 -10.66 -3.10
C LYS A 70 -31.47 -10.02 -3.62
N VAL A 71 -30.29 -10.49 -3.23
CA VAL A 71 -28.99 -10.04 -3.78
C VAL A 71 -28.94 -10.19 -5.30
N PHE A 72 -29.65 -11.20 -5.85
CA PHE A 72 -29.70 -11.43 -7.30
C PHE A 72 -30.80 -10.62 -8.02
N LYS A 73 -31.64 -9.89 -7.28
CA LYS A 73 -32.75 -9.08 -7.81
C LYS A 73 -32.59 -7.58 -7.59
N ASN A 74 -31.78 -7.21 -6.60
CA ASN A 74 -31.49 -5.84 -6.27
C ASN A 74 -30.17 -5.40 -6.92
N ASP A 75 -30.04 -4.10 -7.17
CA ASP A 75 -28.81 -3.49 -7.66
C ASP A 75 -27.74 -3.38 -6.56
N PHE A 76 -26.62 -2.73 -6.88
CA PHE A 76 -25.50 -2.52 -5.95
C PHE A 76 -25.92 -1.80 -4.66
N TRP A 77 -26.94 -0.94 -4.71
CA TRP A 77 -27.44 -0.16 -3.56
C TRP A 77 -28.54 -0.89 -2.79
N GLY A 78 -28.88 -2.13 -3.15
CA GLY A 78 -29.96 -2.89 -2.52
C GLY A 78 -31.36 -2.46 -2.99
N THR A 79 -31.46 -1.80 -4.15
CA THR A 79 -32.73 -1.36 -4.74
C THR A 79 -33.24 -2.38 -5.75
N PRO A 80 -34.54 -2.76 -5.74
CA PRO A 80 -35.09 -3.68 -6.72
C PRO A 80 -34.90 -3.17 -8.16
N MET A 81 -34.40 -4.03 -9.05
CA MET A 81 -34.20 -3.67 -10.46
C MET A 81 -35.49 -3.77 -11.31
N SER A 82 -36.59 -4.30 -10.76
CA SER A 82 -37.90 -4.44 -11.41
C SER A 82 -39.05 -4.48 -10.41
#